data_AF-A0A316G398-F1
#
_entry.id   AF-A0A316G398-F1
#
_cell.length_a   1.000
_cell.length_b   1.000
_cell.length_c   1.000
_cell.angle_alpha   90.00
_cell.angle_beta   90.00
_cell.angle_gamma   90.00
#
_symmetry.space_group_name_H-M   'P 1'
#
loop_
_entity.id
_entity.type
_entity.pdbx_description
1 polymer ?
#
loop_
_entity_poly.entity_id
_entity_poly.type
_entity_poly.pdbx_seq_one_letter_code
_entity_poly.pdbx_strand_id
1 'polypeptide(L)'
;MTMLGHNQGPTMEPGGAWRRYAWGRARAELLPKMPLEVVRRRVKRARELGLDYKSYAGIRAATGRDIVALLFSDNALRMLRDARIDPRREAKLADLDSVDILALLHLPHDPREALDRNAILLDADRAPGLAETWGETRRRILDLAGRTPRDAIVVVGETHIERGWAETARLAGYVPAERYFP
;
A
#
# COMPACT_ATOMS: atom_id res chain seq x y z
N MET A 1 -23.70 -18.77 17.64
CA MET A 1 -24.11 -18.60 16.22
C MET A 1 -23.67 -17.22 15.77
N THR A 2 -22.63 -17.16 14.95
CA THR A 2 -22.03 -15.92 14.47
C THR A 2 -22.85 -15.43 13.27
N MET A 3 -23.56 -14.31 13.41
CA MET A 3 -24.32 -13.71 12.31
C MET A 3 -23.35 -13.20 11.23
N LEU A 4 -23.26 -13.98 10.15
CA LEU A 4 -22.60 -13.62 8.91
C LEU A 4 -23.38 -12.48 8.23
N GLY A 5 -22.68 -11.39 7.92
CA GLY A 5 -23.04 -10.49 6.80
C GLY A 5 -24.38 -9.78 6.87
N HIS A 6 -24.50 -8.75 7.72
CA HIS A 6 -25.45 -7.67 7.49
C HIS A 6 -24.65 -6.44 7.08
N ASN A 7 -24.67 -6.11 5.79
CA ASN A 7 -24.33 -4.76 5.34
C ASN A 7 -25.38 -3.85 5.98
N GLN A 8 -25.08 -3.32 7.17
CA GLN A 8 -25.94 -2.47 7.99
C GLN A 8 -26.73 -1.56 7.05
N GLY A 9 -27.98 -1.97 6.79
CA GLY A 9 -28.79 -1.40 5.71
C GLY A 9 -28.89 0.12 5.89
N PRO A 10 -29.34 0.86 4.86
CA PRO A 10 -29.57 2.28 5.02
C PRO A 10 -30.36 2.53 6.31
N THR A 11 -29.84 3.41 7.16
CA THR A 11 -30.43 3.66 8.47
C THR A 11 -31.92 3.98 8.35
N MET A 12 -32.75 3.29 9.13
CA MET A 12 -34.19 3.57 9.22
C MET A 12 -34.49 4.77 10.12
N GLU A 13 -33.46 5.28 10.82
CA GLU A 13 -33.53 6.52 11.59
C GLU A 13 -34.07 7.68 10.74
N PRO A 14 -35.13 8.37 11.20
CA PRO A 14 -35.65 9.56 10.55
C PRO A 14 -34.54 10.59 10.24
N GLY A 15 -34.59 11.17 9.04
CA GLY A 15 -33.63 12.18 8.60
C GLY A 15 -32.27 11.66 8.14
N GLY A 16 -32.03 10.33 8.11
CA GLY A 16 -30.77 9.76 7.62
C GLY A 16 -30.44 10.12 6.16
N ALA A 17 -31.45 10.22 5.29
CA ALA A 17 -31.29 10.69 3.92
C ALA A 17 -30.90 12.18 3.85
N TRP A 18 -31.57 13.04 4.65
CA TRP A 18 -31.28 14.46 4.73
C TRP A 18 -29.87 14.74 5.26
N ARG A 19 -29.43 14.05 6.33
CA ARG A 19 -28.07 14.20 6.87
C ARG A 19 -26.99 13.85 5.84
N ARG A 20 -27.18 12.76 5.07
CA ARG A 20 -26.25 12.39 3.99
C ARG A 20 -26.20 13.44 2.88
N TYR A 21 -27.36 13.95 2.46
CA TYR A 21 -27.46 15.01 1.46
C TYR A 21 -26.76 16.29 1.94
N ALA A 22 -27.10 16.76 3.15
CA ALA A 22 -26.54 17.97 3.74
C ALA A 22 -25.02 17.87 3.91
N TRP A 23 -24.51 16.71 4.38
CA TRP A 23 -23.07 16.46 4.47
C TRP A 23 -22.39 16.46 3.10
N GLY A 24 -22.99 15.80 2.10
CA GLY A 24 -22.45 15.77 0.74
C GLY A 24 -22.36 17.16 0.11
N ARG A 25 -23.41 17.98 0.27
CA ARG A 25 -23.45 19.38 -0.16
C ARG A 25 -22.39 20.23 0.56
N ALA A 26 -22.36 20.17 1.89
CA ALA A 26 -21.39 20.92 2.70
C ALA A 26 -19.94 20.53 2.35
N ARG A 27 -19.67 19.23 2.13
CA ARG A 27 -18.33 18.77 1.74
C ARG A 27 -17.92 19.22 0.33
N ALA A 28 -18.85 19.25 -0.61
CA ALA A 28 -18.60 19.76 -1.96
C ALA A 28 -18.33 21.28 -1.95
N GLU A 29 -19.04 22.03 -1.11
CA GLU A 29 -18.90 23.49 -0.97
C GLU A 29 -17.66 23.89 -0.17
N LEU A 30 -17.21 23.06 0.76
CA LEU A 30 -16.07 23.35 1.64
C LEU A 30 -14.74 23.56 0.87
N LEU A 31 -14.52 22.81 -0.21
CA LEU A 31 -13.22 22.78 -0.90
C LEU A 31 -13.37 22.55 -2.41
N PRO A 32 -13.98 23.50 -3.16
CA PRO A 32 -14.26 23.34 -4.59
C PRO A 32 -12.99 23.20 -5.43
N LYS A 33 -11.87 23.80 -4.98
CA LYS A 33 -10.53 23.61 -5.55
C LYS A 33 -9.53 23.41 -4.43
N MET A 34 -8.62 22.47 -4.60
CA MET A 34 -7.53 22.27 -3.64
C MET A 34 -6.56 23.46 -3.70
N PRO A 35 -6.22 24.09 -2.56
CA PRO A 35 -5.23 25.16 -2.55
C PRO A 35 -3.91 24.69 -3.16
N LEU A 36 -3.27 25.56 -3.94
CA LEU A 36 -2.05 25.23 -4.68
C LEU A 36 -0.93 24.71 -3.77
N GLU A 37 -0.77 25.28 -2.57
CA GLU A 37 0.23 24.83 -1.60
C GLU A 37 -0.01 23.40 -1.10
N VAL A 38 -1.27 22.99 -0.96
CA VAL A 38 -1.60 21.60 -0.61
C VAL A 38 -1.24 20.67 -1.76
N VAL A 39 -1.53 21.08 -3.01
CA VAL A 39 -1.14 20.30 -4.20
C VAL A 39 0.39 20.20 -4.30
N ARG A 40 1.12 21.31 -4.13
CA ARG A 40 2.59 21.32 -4.13
C ARG A 40 3.18 20.38 -3.09
N ARG A 41 2.66 20.40 -1.86
CA ARG A 41 3.07 19.46 -0.80
C ARG A 41 2.80 18.02 -1.17
N ARG A 42 1.64 17.71 -1.74
CA ARG A 42 1.30 16.35 -2.18
C ARG A 42 2.15 15.88 -3.36
N VAL A 43 2.46 16.76 -4.31
CA VAL A 43 3.37 16.47 -5.43
C VAL A 43 4.78 16.22 -4.92
N LYS A 44 5.27 17.03 -3.97
CA LYS A 44 6.56 16.80 -3.32
C LYS A 44 6.57 15.44 -2.60
N ARG A 45 5.54 15.15 -1.81
CA ARG A 45 5.43 13.87 -1.09
C ARG A 45 5.35 12.68 -2.03
N ALA A 46 4.60 12.78 -3.12
CA ALA A 46 4.56 11.72 -4.14
C ALA A 46 5.95 11.44 -4.72
N ARG A 47 6.77 12.48 -4.96
CA ARG A 47 8.16 12.33 -5.43
C ARG A 47 9.07 11.67 -4.39
N GLU A 48 8.99 12.08 -3.12
CA GLU A 48 9.71 11.45 -2.00
C GLU A 48 9.42 9.95 -1.89
N LEU A 49 8.19 9.56 -2.24
CA LEU A 49 7.72 8.17 -2.26
C LEU A 49 7.97 7.44 -3.59
N GLY A 50 8.57 8.10 -4.58
CA GLY A 50 8.75 7.55 -5.93
C GLY A 50 7.43 7.22 -6.65
N LEU A 51 6.31 7.82 -6.25
CA LEU A 51 4.98 7.60 -6.82
C LEU A 51 4.60 8.71 -7.80
N ASP A 52 3.82 8.35 -8.82
CA ASP A 52 3.10 9.36 -9.58
C ASP A 52 2.01 10.02 -8.71
N TYR A 53 1.75 11.30 -8.97
CA TYR A 53 0.81 12.08 -8.16
C TYR A 53 -0.61 11.47 -8.16
N LYS A 54 -1.05 10.84 -9.25
CA LYS A 54 -2.40 10.27 -9.35
C LYS A 54 -2.55 9.06 -8.43
N SER A 55 -1.56 8.16 -8.41
CA SER A 55 -1.54 7.02 -7.49
C SER A 55 -1.50 7.47 -6.03
N TYR A 56 -0.59 8.40 -5.71
CA TYR A 56 -0.49 8.97 -4.36
C TYR A 56 -1.78 9.64 -3.88
N ALA A 57 -2.35 10.54 -4.70
CA ALA A 57 -3.56 11.27 -4.35
C ALA A 57 -4.78 10.36 -4.22
N GLY A 58 -4.89 9.33 -5.08
CA GLY A 58 -5.95 8.34 -5.01
C GLY A 58 -5.91 7.53 -3.71
N ILE A 59 -4.74 7.03 -3.33
CA ILE A 59 -4.55 6.26 -2.09
C ILE A 59 -4.84 7.14 -0.87
N ARG A 60 -4.27 8.34 -0.82
CA ARG A 60 -4.50 9.28 0.29
C ARG A 60 -5.95 9.72 0.41
N ALA A 61 -6.68 9.84 -0.70
CA ALA A 61 -8.11 10.16 -0.68
C ALA A 61 -8.96 9.00 -0.15
N ALA A 62 -8.57 7.75 -0.42
CA ALA A 62 -9.28 6.56 0.03
C ALA A 62 -9.00 6.24 1.51
N THR A 63 -7.76 6.37 1.97
CA THR A 63 -7.37 6.02 3.35
C THR A 63 -7.48 7.18 4.33
N GLY A 64 -7.35 8.43 3.85
CA GLY A 64 -7.21 9.61 4.70
C GLY A 64 -5.85 9.70 5.41
N ARG A 65 -4.94 8.76 5.16
CA ARG A 65 -3.61 8.64 5.79
C ARG A 65 -2.51 8.85 4.75
N ASP A 66 -1.36 9.36 5.20
CA ASP A 66 -0.17 9.42 4.34
C ASP A 66 0.50 8.06 4.22
N ILE A 67 1.24 7.83 3.14
CA ILE A 67 1.98 6.58 2.94
C ILE A 67 3.32 6.71 3.68
N VAL A 68 3.66 5.69 4.47
CA VAL A 68 4.90 5.64 5.26
C VAL A 68 5.72 4.38 5.01
N ALA A 69 5.14 3.36 4.35
CA ALA A 69 5.88 2.17 3.94
C ALA A 69 5.42 1.67 2.57
N LEU A 70 6.36 1.08 1.83
CA LEU A 70 6.14 0.39 0.57
C LEU A 70 6.47 -1.08 0.77
N LEU A 71 5.54 -1.95 0.42
CA LEU A 71 5.68 -3.39 0.49
C LEU A 71 5.85 -3.93 -0.93
N PHE A 72 7.06 -4.38 -1.25
CA PHE A 72 7.39 -4.93 -2.57
C PHE A 72 7.31 -6.45 -2.57
N SER A 73 6.91 -7.04 -3.70
CA SER A 73 7.26 -8.43 -3.99
C SER A 73 8.65 -8.53 -4.62
N ASP A 74 9.27 -9.69 -4.52
CA ASP A 74 10.49 -10.02 -5.25
C ASP A 74 10.33 -9.88 -6.78
N ASN A 75 9.16 -10.20 -7.33
CA ASN A 75 8.81 -9.93 -8.72
C ASN A 75 8.90 -8.43 -9.01
N ALA A 76 8.25 -7.59 -8.19
CA ALA A 76 8.30 -6.14 -8.30
C ALA A 76 9.68 -5.51 -8.00
N LEU A 77 10.63 -6.28 -7.46
CA LEU A 77 12.04 -5.89 -7.33
C LEU A 77 12.94 -6.49 -8.42
N ARG A 78 12.39 -7.38 -9.29
CA ARG A 78 13.13 -8.11 -10.34
C ARG A 78 14.32 -8.87 -9.76
N MET A 79 14.11 -9.49 -8.60
CA MET A 79 15.06 -10.46 -8.05
C MET A 79 14.97 -11.72 -8.91
N LEU A 80 16.00 -11.99 -9.73
CA LEU A 80 15.95 -13.06 -10.73
C LEU A 80 16.60 -14.37 -10.27
N ARG A 81 17.82 -14.30 -9.74
CA ARG A 81 18.63 -15.51 -9.43
C ARG A 81 19.22 -15.46 -8.04
N ASP A 82 19.76 -14.31 -7.67
CA ASP A 82 20.11 -13.99 -6.30
C ASP A 82 19.04 -13.10 -5.69
N ALA A 83 18.98 -13.07 -4.36
CA ALA A 83 18.07 -12.22 -3.62
C ALA A 83 18.49 -10.72 -3.69
N ARG A 84 19.03 -10.27 -4.82
CA ARG A 84 19.48 -8.89 -5.08
C ARG A 84 18.46 -8.16 -5.95
N ILE A 85 18.16 -6.93 -5.58
CA ILE A 85 17.26 -6.05 -6.32
C ILE A 85 17.89 -5.70 -7.68
N ASP A 86 17.08 -5.64 -8.74
CA ASP A 86 17.56 -5.18 -10.04
C ASP A 86 18.21 -3.79 -9.92
N PRO A 87 19.41 -3.55 -10.48
CA PRO A 87 20.13 -2.29 -10.28
C PRO A 87 19.36 -1.03 -10.68
N ARG A 88 18.48 -1.10 -11.68
CA ARG A 88 17.66 0.06 -12.09
C ARG A 88 16.57 0.35 -11.06
N ARG A 89 15.98 -0.71 -10.50
CA ARG A 89 15.00 -0.59 -9.42
C ARG A 89 15.68 -0.09 -8.14
N GLU A 90 16.84 -0.64 -7.78
CA GLU A 90 17.64 -0.21 -6.63
C GLU A 90 18.01 1.28 -6.73
N ALA A 91 18.49 1.76 -7.89
CA ALA A 91 18.81 3.17 -8.09
C ALA A 91 17.62 4.09 -7.82
N LYS A 92 16.43 3.72 -8.28
CA LYS A 92 15.21 4.48 -7.97
C LYS A 92 14.88 4.46 -6.48
N LEU A 93 15.03 3.31 -5.83
CA LEU A 93 14.71 3.15 -4.41
C LEU A 93 15.68 3.91 -3.50
N ALA A 94 16.93 4.08 -3.92
CA ALA A 94 17.94 4.86 -3.20
C ALA A 94 17.59 6.36 -3.10
N ASP A 95 16.76 6.88 -4.01
CA ASP A 95 16.32 8.29 -4.03
C ASP A 95 15.08 8.55 -3.15
N LEU A 96 14.55 7.52 -2.48
CA LEU A 96 13.36 7.66 -1.64
C LEU A 96 13.67 8.36 -0.32
N ASP A 97 12.69 9.08 0.20
CA ASP A 97 12.81 9.80 1.48
C ASP A 97 11.61 9.53 2.39
N SER A 98 11.90 9.32 3.67
CA SER A 98 10.92 9.20 4.75
C SER A 98 9.86 8.12 4.45
N VAL A 99 10.32 6.95 4.00
CA VAL A 99 9.50 5.78 3.70
C VAL A 99 10.26 4.49 3.97
N ASP A 100 9.59 3.56 4.64
CA ASP A 100 10.13 2.24 4.89
C ASP A 100 9.97 1.34 3.65
N ILE A 101 10.99 0.56 3.33
CA ILE A 101 10.95 -0.41 2.23
C ILE A 101 10.89 -1.82 2.83
N LEU A 102 9.77 -2.49 2.66
CA LEU A 102 9.53 -3.85 3.10
C LEU A 102 9.46 -4.79 1.91
N ALA A 103 9.83 -6.05 2.09
CA ALA A 103 9.76 -7.04 1.01
C ALA A 103 9.11 -8.36 1.44
N LEU A 104 8.28 -8.92 0.57
CA LEU A 104 7.77 -10.29 0.66
C LEU A 104 8.33 -11.12 -0.48
N LEU A 105 9.07 -12.18 -0.15
CA LEU A 105 9.87 -12.92 -1.11
C LEU A 105 9.34 -14.33 -1.34
N HIS A 106 9.10 -14.70 -2.59
CA HIS A 106 8.72 -16.06 -2.94
C HIS A 106 9.95 -16.98 -2.88
N LEU A 107 9.70 -18.29 -2.83
CA LEU A 107 10.78 -19.26 -3.04
C LEU A 107 11.37 -19.07 -4.46
N PRO A 108 12.70 -19.22 -4.64
CA PRO A 108 13.67 -19.71 -3.65
C PRO A 108 14.36 -18.63 -2.79
N HIS A 109 14.03 -17.34 -2.93
CA HIS A 109 14.76 -16.24 -2.30
C HIS A 109 14.69 -16.24 -0.77
N ASP A 110 15.80 -16.30 -0.05
CA ASP A 110 15.78 -16.24 1.42
C ASP A 110 15.71 -14.80 1.95
N PRO A 111 14.75 -14.45 2.83
CA PRO A 111 14.64 -13.11 3.39
C PRO A 111 15.89 -12.60 4.11
N ARG A 112 16.62 -13.48 4.81
CA ARG A 112 17.86 -13.08 5.49
C ARG A 112 18.94 -12.71 4.48
N GLU A 113 19.12 -13.54 3.46
CA GLU A 113 20.04 -13.23 2.36
C GLU A 113 19.66 -11.93 1.63
N ALA A 114 18.36 -11.68 1.44
CA ALA A 114 17.90 -10.43 0.82
C ALA A 114 18.25 -9.20 1.68
N LEU A 115 18.08 -9.28 3.00
CA LEU A 115 18.47 -8.19 3.90
C LEU A 115 19.98 -7.96 3.90
N ASP A 116 20.77 -9.03 3.90
CA ASP A 116 22.24 -8.95 3.84
C ASP A 116 22.75 -8.33 2.53
N ARG A 117 22.04 -8.55 1.42
CA ARG A 117 22.45 -8.07 0.08
C ARG A 117 21.93 -6.69 -0.29
N ASN A 118 20.84 -6.24 0.34
CA ASN A 118 20.14 -5.00 -0.04
C ASN A 118 19.91 -4.12 1.20
N ALA A 119 20.86 -3.23 1.48
CA ALA A 119 20.82 -2.33 2.63
C ALA A 119 19.63 -1.35 2.61
N ILE A 120 18.98 -1.18 1.45
CA ILE A 120 17.78 -0.34 1.31
C ILE A 120 16.51 -0.97 1.90
N LEU A 121 16.49 -2.28 2.12
CA LEU A 121 15.36 -2.96 2.75
C LEU A 121 15.41 -2.73 4.26
N LEU A 122 14.30 -2.24 4.82
CA LEU A 122 14.13 -2.17 6.27
C LEU A 122 13.92 -3.56 6.86
N ASP A 123 13.05 -4.34 6.23
CA ASP A 123 12.72 -5.70 6.67
C ASP A 123 12.18 -6.54 5.50
N ALA A 124 12.30 -7.86 5.63
CA ALA A 124 11.82 -8.81 4.63
C ALA A 124 11.33 -10.11 5.28
N ASP A 125 10.28 -10.69 4.70
CA ASP A 125 9.79 -12.01 5.10
C ASP A 125 9.36 -12.84 3.87
N ARG A 126 9.04 -14.10 4.10
CA ARG A 126 8.50 -15.03 3.11
C ARG A 126 7.17 -14.49 2.59
N ALA A 127 6.97 -14.50 1.27
CA ALA A 127 5.67 -14.22 0.67
C ALA A 127 4.64 -15.30 1.03
N PRO A 128 3.35 -14.94 1.22
CA PRO A 128 2.28 -15.91 1.44
C PRO A 128 2.20 -16.93 0.30
N GLY A 129 2.12 -18.22 0.65
CA GLY A 129 1.91 -19.28 -0.32
C GLY A 129 0.49 -19.31 -0.91
N LEU A 130 0.32 -19.94 -2.08
CA LEU A 130 -1.00 -20.07 -2.72
C LEU A 130 -2.03 -20.87 -1.91
N ALA A 131 -1.57 -21.71 -0.98
CA ALA A 131 -2.43 -22.52 -0.12
C ALA A 131 -2.71 -21.87 1.24
N GLU A 132 -2.10 -20.73 1.57
CA GLU A 132 -2.37 -20.04 2.83
C GLU A 132 -3.79 -19.46 2.84
N THR A 133 -4.44 -19.56 3.99
CA THR A 133 -5.73 -18.91 4.22
C THR A 133 -5.57 -17.39 4.29
N TRP A 134 -6.68 -16.67 4.16
CA TRP A 134 -6.69 -15.21 4.26
C TRP A 134 -6.22 -14.72 5.63
N GLY A 135 -6.51 -15.48 6.70
CA GLY A 135 -6.06 -15.17 8.05
C GLY A 135 -4.55 -15.31 8.21
N GLU A 136 -3.96 -16.36 7.62
CA GLU A 136 -2.51 -16.61 7.63
C GLU A 136 -1.77 -15.56 6.81
N THR A 137 -2.24 -15.29 5.58
CA THR A 137 -1.72 -14.23 4.71
C THR A 137 -1.75 -12.88 5.42
N ARG A 138 -2.89 -12.53 6.04
CA ARG A 138 -3.03 -11.28 6.78
C ARG A 138 -2.05 -11.18 7.94
N ARG A 139 -1.93 -12.24 8.74
CA ARG A 139 -1.02 -12.26 9.89
C ARG A 139 0.42 -12.04 9.44
N ARG A 140 0.88 -12.81 8.45
CA ARG A 140 2.23 -12.68 7.87
C ARG A 140 2.57 -11.27 7.41
N ILE A 141 1.68 -10.64 6.64
CA ILE A 141 1.88 -9.27 6.16
C ILE A 141 1.95 -8.27 7.34
N LEU A 142 1.11 -8.45 8.35
CA LEU A 142 1.06 -7.53 9.50
C LEU A 142 2.19 -7.77 10.51
N ASP A 143 2.69 -8.99 10.60
CA ASP A 143 3.86 -9.32 11.42
C ASP A 143 5.10 -8.62 10.86
N LEU A 144 5.32 -8.67 9.52
CA LEU A 144 6.35 -7.90 8.83
C LEU A 144 6.16 -6.38 8.97
N ALA A 145 4.93 -5.89 8.90
CA ALA A 145 4.63 -4.47 9.09
C ALA A 145 4.90 -3.98 10.53
N GLY A 146 4.89 -4.88 11.52
CA GLY A 146 5.09 -4.56 12.92
C GLY A 146 4.13 -3.47 13.44
N ARG A 147 4.68 -2.31 13.79
CA ARG A 147 3.91 -1.17 14.32
C ARG A 147 3.39 -0.22 13.25
N THR A 148 3.78 -0.42 11.99
CA THR A 148 3.38 0.44 10.90
C THR A 148 1.89 0.31 10.64
N PRO A 149 1.12 1.41 10.62
CA PRO A 149 -0.31 1.33 10.37
C PRO A 149 -0.60 0.76 8.99
N ARG A 150 -1.39 -0.31 8.92
CA ARG A 150 -1.70 -1.02 7.66
C ARG A 150 -2.17 -0.12 6.51
N ASP A 151 -2.99 0.88 6.83
CA ASP A 151 -3.58 1.86 5.90
C ASP A 151 -2.61 2.98 5.51
N ALA A 152 -1.34 2.87 5.92
CA ALA A 152 -0.21 3.67 5.48
C ALA A 152 0.81 2.86 4.64
N ILE A 153 0.51 1.58 4.35
CA ILE A 153 1.37 0.67 3.59
C ILE A 153 0.80 0.46 2.19
N VAL A 154 1.61 0.65 1.16
CA VAL A 154 1.20 0.39 -0.23
C VAL A 154 1.95 -0.82 -0.77
N VAL A 155 1.21 -1.75 -1.37
CA VAL A 155 1.81 -2.88 -2.08
C VAL A 155 2.24 -2.44 -3.47
N VAL A 156 3.47 -2.75 -3.85
CA VAL A 156 3.97 -2.66 -5.22
C VAL A 156 4.23 -4.08 -5.73
N GLY A 157 3.47 -4.51 -6.72
CA GLY A 157 3.49 -5.89 -7.24
C GLY A 157 3.33 -5.96 -8.75
N GLU A 158 3.57 -7.13 -9.33
CA GLU A 158 3.44 -7.40 -10.77
C GLU A 158 2.16 -8.20 -11.10
N THR A 159 1.56 -8.88 -10.13
CA THR A 159 0.52 -9.89 -10.32
C THR A 159 -0.75 -9.60 -9.52
N HIS A 160 -1.84 -10.30 -9.89
CA HIS A 160 -3.09 -10.26 -9.13
C HIS A 160 -3.00 -10.91 -7.74
N ILE A 161 -2.06 -11.83 -7.54
CA ILE A 161 -1.83 -12.46 -6.23
C ILE A 161 -1.33 -11.40 -5.24
N GLU A 162 -0.36 -10.58 -5.65
CA GLU A 162 0.21 -9.52 -4.81
C GLU A 162 -0.81 -8.39 -4.59
N ARG A 163 -1.69 -8.12 -5.57
CA ARG A 163 -2.86 -7.25 -5.33
C ARG A 163 -3.74 -7.78 -4.20
N GLY A 164 -3.95 -9.09 -4.15
CA GLY A 164 -4.70 -9.75 -3.09
C GLY A 164 -4.12 -9.53 -1.68
N TRP A 165 -2.82 -9.27 -1.56
CA TRP A 165 -2.18 -8.95 -0.27
C TRP A 165 -2.72 -7.64 0.33
N ALA A 166 -2.86 -6.61 -0.51
CA ALA A 166 -3.41 -5.33 -0.09
C ALA A 166 -4.86 -5.48 0.40
N GLU A 167 -5.67 -6.27 -0.32
CA GLU A 167 -7.06 -6.53 0.03
C GLU A 167 -7.18 -7.35 1.32
N THR A 168 -6.40 -8.42 1.42
CA THR A 168 -6.42 -9.38 2.55
C THR A 168 -5.97 -8.73 3.86
N ALA A 169 -4.88 -7.96 3.84
CA ALA A 169 -4.38 -7.28 5.03
C ALA A 169 -5.06 -5.92 5.29
N ARG A 170 -5.91 -5.45 4.36
CA ARG A 170 -6.53 -4.11 4.36
C ARG A 170 -5.47 -3.01 4.40
N LEU A 171 -4.53 -3.10 3.48
CA LEU A 171 -3.47 -2.10 3.31
C LEU A 171 -4.00 -0.85 2.58
N ALA A 172 -3.17 0.17 2.43
CA ALA A 172 -3.55 1.44 1.82
C ALA A 172 -3.95 1.29 0.34
N GLY A 173 -3.32 0.36 -0.37
CA GLY A 173 -3.65 0.07 -1.76
C GLY A 173 -2.57 -0.75 -2.47
N TYR A 174 -2.74 -0.86 -3.79
CA TYR A 174 -1.86 -1.57 -4.70
C TYR A 174 -1.46 -0.67 -5.88
N VAL A 175 -0.18 -0.67 -6.21
CA VAL A 175 0.39 0.00 -7.39
C VAL A 175 1.10 -1.05 -8.26
N PRO A 176 0.76 -1.16 -9.56
CA PRO A 176 1.50 -2.05 -10.45
C PRO A 176 2.97 -1.66 -10.56
N ALA A 177 3.88 -2.63 -10.55
CA ALA A 177 5.31 -2.39 -10.61
C ALA A 177 5.72 -1.68 -11.89
N GLU A 178 5.07 -1.93 -13.03
CA GLU A 178 5.31 -1.18 -14.29
C GLU A 178 4.98 0.30 -14.18
N ARG A 179 3.99 0.66 -13.34
CA ARG A 179 3.68 2.07 -13.07
C ARG A 179 4.65 2.68 -12.08
N TYR A 180 5.07 1.90 -11.09
CA TYR A 180 6.03 2.35 -10.11
C TYR A 180 7.41 2.51 -10.77
N PHE A 181 7.92 1.51 -11.48
CA PHE A 181 9.19 1.47 -12.19
C PHE A 181 8.98 1.58 -13.71
N PRO A 182 8.76 2.79 -14.25
CA PRO A 182 8.63 3.00 -15.70
C PRO A 182 9.93 2.71 -16.45
#